data_AF-A0A8E2EZ57-F1
#
_entry.id   AF-A0A8E2EZ57-F1
#
_cell.length_a   1.000
_cell.length_b   1.000
_cell.length_c   1.000
_cell.angle_alpha   90.00
_cell.angle_beta   90.00
_cell.angle_gamma   90.00
#
_symmetry.space_group_name_H-M   'P 1'
#
loop_
_entity.id
_entity.type
_entity.pdbx_description
1 polymer ?
#
loop_
_entity_poly.entity_id
_entity_poly.type
_entity_poly.pdbx_seq_one_letter_code
_entity_poly.pdbx_strand_id
1 'polypeptide(L)'
;MLLLILSYHQVIPSFLEFIFPYGRQQYAQDFHFSGSREENRLAETEGGVLIPELGRSGRDIRLCYNLKSAEPSNGQKGLPWSTRQTAVYHSFDIETGQAFWMIVKGDKLMRDRITSTMESLSRQDPNLFDETTQSFTSSLAAHLIVCEWGGEHWRWYIGSLEEQLQDMTGRTLAVKVHKPSQVPTETRTFSPQALSRRTTSAQMNASLVDPNLEKKTSFSSHRTLSWLTKKSMSPSLQTRPEPTYSPPSHTEQQTFSFSDLQQTQFVKEKANEALLVLRANRNVLQELKQHYRSFTDSEYYRKHLGTGCTDKLYGILEYQNMQVNTLLAEKARLSAEHMETMTSDMHVVAWKTKQETVSMKIITLVTLFFLPGTFISTFMSAGIVEFLPASTDSASQKKIVSRAALKLFMVISVPLMVLTFTTWYAVYWWHDRKEKLRQKRLETEGFKSPV
;
A
#
# COMPACT_ATOMS: atom_id res chain seq x y z
N MET A 1 -15.08 -4.47 -43.48
CA MET A 1 -16.50 -4.58 -43.10
C MET A 1 -16.97 -3.46 -42.18
N LEU A 2 -16.26 -3.11 -41.08
CA LEU A 2 -16.68 -2.02 -40.19
C LEU A 2 -16.86 -0.67 -40.90
N LEU A 3 -15.91 -0.25 -41.74
CA LEU A 3 -16.00 0.99 -42.52
C LEU A 3 -17.24 1.04 -43.43
N LEU A 4 -17.62 -0.10 -44.03
CA LEU A 4 -18.81 -0.19 -44.87
C LEU A 4 -20.07 0.09 -44.06
N ILE A 5 -20.19 -0.52 -42.87
CA ILE A 5 -21.32 -0.31 -41.95
C ILE A 5 -21.37 1.15 -41.50
N LEU A 6 -20.25 1.72 -41.09
CA LEU A 6 -20.18 3.12 -40.66
C LEU A 6 -20.60 4.08 -41.78
N SER A 7 -20.13 3.86 -43.02
CA SER A 7 -20.49 4.68 -44.17
C SER A 7 -21.96 4.52 -44.57
N TYR A 8 -22.48 3.29 -44.57
CA TYR A 8 -23.87 3.00 -44.92
C TYR A 8 -24.86 3.63 -43.93
N HIS A 9 -24.54 3.59 -42.64
CA HIS A 9 -25.34 4.20 -41.59
C HIS A 9 -25.01 5.68 -41.33
N GLN A 10 -24.09 6.28 -42.10
CA GLN A 10 -23.66 7.68 -41.95
C GLN A 10 -23.28 8.05 -40.51
N VAL A 11 -22.56 7.12 -39.84
CA VAL A 11 -22.11 7.30 -38.47
C VAL A 11 -21.13 8.48 -38.39
N ILE A 12 -21.30 9.33 -37.37
CA ILE A 12 -20.46 10.52 -37.21
C ILE A 12 -18.98 10.13 -37.07
N PRO A 13 -18.04 10.81 -37.76
CA PRO A 13 -16.62 10.46 -37.70
C PRO A 13 -16.05 10.46 -36.29
N SER A 14 -16.55 11.35 -35.42
CA SER A 14 -16.16 11.43 -34.01
C SER A 14 -16.45 10.14 -33.23
N PHE A 15 -17.31 9.25 -33.73
CA PHE A 15 -17.52 7.94 -33.12
C PHE A 15 -16.24 7.08 -33.12
N LEU A 16 -15.34 7.28 -34.07
CA LEU A 16 -14.09 6.54 -34.16
C LEU A 16 -13.18 6.77 -32.95
N GLU A 17 -13.21 7.95 -32.35
CA GLU A 17 -12.49 8.26 -31.10
C GLU A 17 -12.87 7.29 -29.97
N PHE A 18 -14.12 6.82 -29.97
CA PHE A 18 -14.61 5.86 -28.98
C PHE A 18 -14.34 4.41 -29.36
N ILE A 19 -14.02 4.11 -30.63
CA ILE A 19 -13.71 2.74 -31.09
C ILE A 19 -12.20 2.45 -30.99
N PHE A 20 -11.32 3.42 -31.24
CA PHE A 20 -9.87 3.21 -31.23
C PHE A 20 -9.29 2.65 -29.91
N PRO A 21 -9.88 2.92 -28.73
CA PRO A 21 -9.45 2.29 -27.48
C PRO A 21 -9.71 0.77 -27.40
N TYR A 22 -10.52 0.21 -28.31
CA TYR A 22 -10.81 -1.23 -28.34
C TYR A 22 -9.75 -2.00 -29.11
N GLY A 23 -9.41 -3.19 -28.62
CA GLY A 23 -8.47 -4.12 -29.26
C GLY A 23 -7.22 -4.34 -28.42
N ARG A 24 -6.22 -5.01 -29.02
CA ARG A 24 -4.93 -5.26 -28.35
C ARG A 24 -4.09 -3.99 -28.43
N GLN A 25 -3.95 -3.29 -27.30
CA GLN A 25 -3.04 -2.16 -27.19
C GLN A 25 -1.73 -2.61 -26.49
N GLN A 26 -0.59 -2.18 -27.01
CA GLN A 26 0.72 -2.42 -26.36
C GLN A 26 0.91 -1.55 -25.11
N TYR A 27 0.32 -0.35 -25.12
CA TYR A 27 0.20 0.56 -23.99
C TYR A 27 -1.23 1.02 -23.91
N ALA A 28 -1.77 1.17 -22.70
CA ALA A 28 -3.12 1.66 -22.46
C ALA A 28 -3.22 3.16 -22.78
N GLN A 29 -3.06 3.55 -24.04
CA GLN A 29 -3.31 4.91 -24.53
C GLN A 29 -4.82 5.15 -24.51
N ASP A 30 -5.22 6.31 -24.00
CA ASP A 30 -6.61 6.75 -23.88
C ASP A 30 -7.52 5.91 -22.96
N PHE A 31 -6.95 5.09 -22.08
CA PHE A 31 -7.72 4.30 -21.11
C PHE A 31 -8.65 5.16 -20.23
N HIS A 32 -8.27 6.41 -19.95
CA HIS A 32 -9.09 7.34 -19.16
C HIS A 32 -10.07 8.18 -20.00
N PHE A 33 -10.00 8.13 -21.33
CA PHE A 33 -10.87 8.91 -22.19
C PHE A 33 -12.33 8.46 -22.02
N SER A 34 -13.18 9.36 -21.53
CA SER A 34 -14.62 9.27 -21.72
C SER A 34 -15.17 10.63 -22.14
N GLY A 35 -16.19 10.63 -22.98
CA GLY A 35 -16.79 11.86 -23.50
C GLY A 35 -18.08 11.60 -24.26
N SER A 36 -18.74 12.67 -24.67
CA SER A 36 -19.84 12.61 -25.63
C SER A 36 -19.59 13.54 -26.83
N ARG A 37 -20.25 13.24 -27.94
CA ARG A 37 -20.30 14.07 -29.15
C ARG A 37 -21.72 14.03 -29.67
N GLU A 38 -22.19 15.16 -30.15
CA GLU A 38 -23.55 15.33 -30.66
C GLU A 38 -23.52 16.06 -31.99
N GLU A 39 -24.45 15.70 -32.88
CA GLU A 39 -24.71 16.40 -34.14
C GLU A 39 -26.21 16.32 -34.42
N ASN A 40 -26.87 17.48 -34.51
CA ASN A 40 -28.31 17.58 -34.72
C ASN A 40 -28.58 18.17 -36.12
N ARG A 41 -29.35 17.47 -36.96
CA ARG A 41 -29.78 17.95 -38.29
C ARG A 41 -31.26 18.32 -38.28
N LEU A 42 -31.60 19.33 -37.48
CA LEU A 42 -32.99 19.74 -37.24
C LEU A 42 -33.39 20.97 -38.06
N ALA A 43 -32.41 21.77 -38.51
CA ALA A 43 -32.65 22.98 -39.26
C ALA A 43 -33.16 22.68 -40.68
N GLU A 44 -34.12 23.47 -41.15
CA GLU A 44 -34.71 23.30 -42.49
C GLU A 44 -33.68 23.52 -43.62
N THR A 45 -32.62 24.27 -43.36
CA THR A 45 -31.57 24.61 -44.33
C THR A 45 -30.37 23.65 -44.31
N GLU A 46 -30.21 22.82 -43.27
CA GLU A 46 -29.05 21.94 -43.06
C GLU A 46 -29.50 20.49 -42.80
N GLY A 47 -30.40 19.99 -43.65
CA GLY A 47 -30.86 18.61 -43.63
C GLY A 47 -29.82 17.61 -44.16
N GLY A 48 -29.86 16.40 -43.64
CA GLY A 48 -29.10 15.26 -44.16
C GLY A 48 -29.62 14.78 -45.52
N VAL A 49 -28.92 13.83 -46.11
CA VAL A 49 -29.35 13.21 -47.38
C VAL A 49 -30.65 12.44 -47.15
N LEU A 50 -31.69 12.82 -47.88
CA LEU A 50 -32.97 12.11 -47.92
C LEU A 50 -32.78 10.76 -48.62
N ILE A 51 -33.08 9.67 -47.90
CA ILE A 51 -33.01 8.30 -48.46
C ILE A 51 -34.28 7.57 -48.01
N PRO A 52 -35.40 7.76 -48.72
CA PRO A 52 -36.69 7.16 -48.35
C PRO A 52 -36.65 5.63 -48.27
N GLU A 53 -35.84 4.98 -49.09
CA GLU A 53 -35.69 3.52 -49.12
C GLU A 53 -35.11 2.95 -47.81
N LEU A 54 -34.42 3.80 -47.04
CA LEU A 54 -33.83 3.46 -45.74
C LEU A 54 -34.58 4.11 -44.57
N GLY A 55 -35.75 4.71 -44.82
CA GLY A 55 -36.52 5.43 -43.81
C GLY A 55 -35.81 6.67 -43.28
N ARG A 56 -35.01 7.34 -44.11
CA ARG A 56 -34.27 8.55 -43.70
C ARG A 56 -34.90 9.80 -44.28
N SER A 57 -35.48 10.62 -43.40
CA SER A 57 -35.97 11.95 -43.73
C SER A 57 -34.86 12.99 -43.86
N GLY A 58 -33.64 12.65 -43.41
CA GLY A 58 -32.53 13.59 -43.31
C GLY A 58 -32.65 14.51 -42.08
N ARG A 59 -33.69 14.34 -41.25
CA ARG A 59 -33.85 15.06 -39.99
C ARG A 59 -33.67 14.11 -38.81
N ASP A 60 -32.45 14.11 -38.28
CA ASP A 60 -32.06 13.21 -37.21
C ASP A 60 -31.32 13.92 -36.08
N ILE A 61 -31.44 13.33 -34.89
CA ILE A 61 -30.49 13.56 -33.79
C ILE A 61 -29.46 12.45 -33.83
N ARG A 62 -28.18 12.81 -33.68
CA ARG A 62 -27.08 11.85 -33.63
C ARG A 62 -26.21 12.15 -32.44
N LEU A 63 -25.90 11.11 -31.68
CA LEU A 63 -25.04 11.23 -30.52
C LEU A 63 -24.15 9.99 -30.40
N CYS A 64 -22.94 10.19 -29.91
CA CYS A 64 -22.11 9.12 -29.43
C CYS A 64 -21.46 9.45 -28.11
N TYR A 65 -21.23 8.42 -27.31
CA TYR A 65 -20.59 8.53 -26.02
C TYR A 65 -19.99 7.19 -25.62
N ASN A 66 -19.16 7.20 -24.59
CA ASN A 66 -18.76 5.99 -23.90
C ASN A 66 -18.99 6.11 -22.39
N LEU A 67 -19.34 4.98 -21.78
CA LEU A 67 -19.42 4.84 -20.34
C LEU A 67 -18.55 3.66 -19.90
N LYS A 68 -18.14 3.71 -18.64
CA LYS A 68 -17.32 2.66 -18.02
C LYS A 68 -17.97 2.17 -16.74
N SER A 69 -17.84 0.88 -16.46
CA SER A 69 -18.38 0.27 -15.26
C SER A 69 -17.39 -0.71 -14.64
N ALA A 70 -17.56 -0.98 -13.35
CA ALA A 70 -16.83 -2.03 -12.66
C ALA A 70 -17.51 -3.38 -12.93
N GLU A 71 -16.73 -4.37 -13.36
CA GLU A 71 -17.22 -5.73 -13.58
C GLU A 71 -16.28 -6.76 -12.94
N PRO A 72 -16.82 -7.87 -12.43
CA PRO A 72 -16.00 -8.93 -11.87
C PRO A 72 -15.06 -9.52 -12.93
N SER A 73 -13.81 -9.72 -12.57
CA SER A 73 -12.77 -10.27 -13.45
C SER A 73 -12.28 -11.60 -12.93
N ASN A 74 -12.44 -12.66 -13.72
CA ASN A 74 -11.85 -13.96 -13.45
C ASN A 74 -10.43 -14.10 -14.03
N GLY A 75 -9.96 -13.10 -14.77
CA GLY A 75 -8.74 -13.18 -15.58
C GLY A 75 -7.43 -12.93 -14.83
N GLN A 76 -7.47 -12.33 -13.64
CA GLN A 76 -6.26 -11.89 -12.93
C GLN A 76 -6.31 -12.28 -11.44
N LYS A 77 -5.37 -13.14 -11.00
CA LYS A 77 -5.25 -13.53 -9.60
C LYS A 77 -4.97 -12.30 -8.74
N GLY A 78 -5.80 -12.08 -7.71
CA GLY A 78 -5.68 -10.94 -6.79
C GLY A 78 -6.44 -9.68 -7.20
N LEU A 79 -7.06 -9.64 -8.39
CA LEU A 79 -7.87 -8.51 -8.86
C LEU A 79 -9.27 -8.99 -9.24
N PRO A 80 -10.20 -9.04 -8.26
CA PRO A 80 -11.55 -9.55 -8.51
C PRO A 80 -12.39 -8.63 -9.40
N TRP A 81 -11.92 -7.41 -9.69
CA TRP A 81 -12.66 -6.39 -10.43
C TRP A 81 -11.81 -5.81 -11.56
N SER A 82 -12.48 -5.46 -12.66
CA SER A 82 -11.89 -4.77 -13.81
C SER A 82 -12.84 -3.68 -14.29
N THR A 83 -12.29 -2.54 -14.69
CA THR A 83 -13.08 -1.50 -15.37
C THR A 83 -13.30 -1.91 -16.82
N ARG A 84 -14.56 -1.97 -17.24
CA ARG A 84 -14.99 -2.28 -18.61
C ARG A 84 -15.61 -1.05 -19.24
N GLN A 85 -15.46 -0.93 -20.56
CA GLN A 85 -16.00 0.18 -21.34
C GLN A 85 -17.05 -0.30 -22.33
N THR A 86 -18.01 0.59 -22.61
CA THR A 86 -19.02 0.45 -23.66
C THR A 86 -19.10 1.75 -24.44
N ALA A 87 -18.93 1.67 -25.76
CA ALA A 87 -19.12 2.80 -26.68
C ALA A 87 -20.48 2.67 -27.35
N VAL A 88 -21.20 3.78 -27.44
CA VAL A 88 -22.55 3.86 -27.96
C VAL A 88 -22.61 4.94 -29.01
N TYR A 89 -23.19 4.61 -30.16
CA TYR A 89 -23.69 5.55 -31.14
C TYR A 89 -25.19 5.33 -31.30
N HIS A 90 -25.93 6.42 -31.29
CA HIS A 90 -27.38 6.43 -31.46
C HIS A 90 -27.74 7.52 -32.47
N SER A 91 -28.63 7.17 -33.40
CA SER A 91 -29.30 8.11 -34.28
C SER A 91 -30.80 7.87 -34.26
N PHE A 92 -31.58 8.95 -34.20
CA PHE A 92 -33.03 8.88 -34.22
C PHE A 92 -33.59 9.86 -35.24
N ASP A 93 -34.31 9.34 -36.23
CA ASP A 93 -34.99 10.11 -37.25
C ASP A 93 -36.37 10.54 -36.74
N ILE A 94 -36.59 11.86 -36.68
CA ILE A 94 -37.75 12.43 -36.00
C ILE A 94 -39.02 12.31 -36.84
N GLU A 95 -38.91 12.37 -38.16
CA GLU A 95 -40.09 12.32 -39.03
C GLU A 95 -40.58 10.87 -39.20
N THR A 96 -39.66 9.92 -39.29
CA THR A 96 -39.98 8.49 -39.50
C THR A 96 -40.10 7.68 -38.22
N GLY A 97 -39.57 8.17 -37.09
CA GLY A 97 -39.49 7.45 -35.83
C GLY A 97 -38.45 6.33 -35.80
N GLN A 98 -37.61 6.21 -36.83
CA GLN A 98 -36.63 5.15 -36.94
C GLN A 98 -35.39 5.43 -36.09
N ALA A 99 -35.07 4.50 -35.18
CA ALA A 99 -33.86 4.54 -34.37
C ALA A 99 -32.79 3.57 -34.92
N PHE A 100 -31.53 3.99 -34.90
CA PHE A 100 -30.38 3.12 -35.17
C PHE A 100 -29.35 3.20 -34.04
N TRP A 101 -28.85 2.03 -33.66
CA TRP A 101 -27.95 1.85 -32.53
C TRP A 101 -26.72 1.06 -32.96
N MET A 102 -25.55 1.55 -32.56
CA MET A 102 -24.30 0.81 -32.63
C MET A 102 -23.64 0.80 -31.26
N ILE A 103 -23.55 -0.38 -30.65
CA ILE A 103 -22.98 -0.57 -29.32
C ILE A 103 -21.79 -1.49 -29.42
N VAL A 104 -20.64 -1.03 -28.93
CA VAL A 104 -19.38 -1.77 -28.90
C VAL A 104 -19.05 -2.09 -27.45
N LYS A 105 -19.00 -3.38 -27.12
CA LYS A 105 -18.61 -3.92 -25.80
C LYS A 105 -17.88 -5.25 -25.99
N GLY A 106 -17.04 -5.62 -25.03
CA GLY A 106 -16.27 -6.87 -25.04
C GLY A 106 -17.06 -8.15 -24.73
N ASP A 107 -18.37 -8.04 -24.47
CA ASP A 107 -19.26 -9.15 -24.13
C ASP A 107 -20.66 -8.94 -24.73
N LYS A 108 -21.59 -9.85 -24.42
CA LYS A 108 -22.99 -9.80 -24.90
C LYS A 108 -23.95 -9.11 -23.93
N LEU A 109 -23.50 -8.66 -22.76
CA LEU A 109 -24.36 -8.20 -21.66
C LEU A 109 -25.32 -7.09 -22.11
N MET A 110 -24.80 -6.10 -22.85
CA MET A 110 -25.62 -4.97 -23.31
C MET A 110 -26.64 -5.37 -24.38
N ARG A 111 -26.28 -6.30 -25.26
CA ARG A 111 -27.19 -6.86 -26.24
C ARG A 111 -28.35 -7.57 -25.52
N ASP A 112 -28.02 -8.47 -24.60
CA ASP A 112 -29.01 -9.31 -23.92
C ASP A 112 -29.95 -8.46 -23.05
N ARG A 113 -29.43 -7.45 -22.35
CA ARG A 113 -30.24 -6.50 -21.57
C ARG A 113 -31.19 -5.69 -22.45
N ILE A 114 -30.68 -5.05 -23.50
CA ILE A 114 -31.51 -4.23 -24.38
C ILE A 114 -32.56 -5.09 -25.08
N THR A 115 -32.18 -6.24 -25.65
CA THR A 115 -33.13 -7.16 -26.31
C THR A 115 -34.22 -7.63 -25.36
N SER A 116 -33.87 -8.12 -24.17
CA SER A 116 -34.86 -8.61 -23.20
C SER A 116 -35.81 -7.51 -22.71
N THR A 117 -35.31 -6.29 -22.47
CA THR A 117 -36.17 -5.15 -22.11
C THR A 117 -37.09 -4.76 -23.25
N MET A 118 -36.58 -4.65 -24.49
CA MET A 118 -37.39 -4.27 -25.65
C MET A 118 -38.45 -5.33 -25.99
N GLU A 119 -38.13 -6.63 -25.86
CA GLU A 119 -39.09 -7.72 -26.00
C GLU A 119 -40.16 -7.70 -24.90
N SER A 120 -39.80 -7.30 -23.67
CA SER A 120 -40.77 -7.12 -22.60
C SER A 120 -41.71 -5.94 -22.87
N LEU A 121 -41.19 -4.82 -23.34
CA LEU A 121 -41.99 -3.63 -23.68
C LEU A 121 -42.92 -3.92 -24.86
N SER A 122 -42.42 -4.58 -25.91
CA SER A 122 -43.22 -4.94 -27.10
C SER A 122 -44.34 -5.94 -26.78
N ARG A 123 -44.18 -6.77 -25.74
CA ARG A 123 -45.25 -7.66 -25.26
C ARG A 123 -46.34 -6.93 -24.50
N GLN A 124 -46.02 -5.82 -23.85
CA GLN A 124 -46.98 -5.00 -23.12
C GLN A 124 -47.73 -4.06 -24.07
N ASP A 125 -47.03 -3.52 -25.07
CA ASP A 125 -47.58 -2.63 -26.08
C ASP A 125 -47.15 -3.08 -27.49
N PRO A 126 -48.05 -3.75 -28.25
CA PRO A 126 -47.74 -4.18 -29.61
C PRO A 126 -47.48 -3.03 -30.58
N ASN A 127 -47.98 -1.82 -30.27
CA ASN A 127 -47.88 -0.64 -31.14
C ASN A 127 -46.75 0.31 -30.69
N LEU A 128 -45.84 -0.17 -29.84
CA LEU A 128 -44.74 0.59 -29.24
C LEU A 128 -43.90 1.39 -30.24
N PHE A 129 -43.80 0.89 -31.48
CA PHE A 129 -43.00 1.49 -32.55
C PHE A 129 -43.83 2.14 -33.65
N ASP A 130 -45.17 2.13 -33.54
CA ASP A 130 -46.06 2.72 -34.56
C ASP A 130 -46.13 4.24 -34.42
N GLU A 131 -45.99 4.74 -33.19
CA GLU A 131 -45.96 6.17 -32.90
C GLU A 131 -44.51 6.66 -32.69
N THR A 132 -44.13 7.76 -33.35
CA THR A 132 -42.82 8.39 -33.21
C THR A 132 -42.49 8.74 -31.76
N THR A 133 -43.47 9.25 -30.99
CA THR A 133 -43.31 9.61 -29.57
C THR A 133 -42.93 8.40 -28.71
N GLN A 134 -43.54 7.25 -28.98
CA GLN A 134 -43.31 6.01 -28.24
C GLN A 134 -42.00 5.34 -28.67
N SER A 135 -41.68 5.38 -29.95
CA SER A 135 -40.38 4.97 -30.49
C SER A 135 -39.24 5.77 -29.86
N PHE A 136 -39.43 7.09 -29.73
CA PHE A 136 -38.49 7.96 -29.04
C PHE A 136 -38.36 7.61 -27.56
N THR A 137 -39.49 7.41 -26.85
CA THR A 137 -39.49 6.97 -25.44
C THR A 137 -38.73 5.65 -25.26
N SER A 138 -38.90 4.70 -26.18
CA SER A 138 -38.22 3.41 -26.17
C SER A 138 -36.72 3.55 -26.43
N SER A 139 -36.32 4.45 -27.33
CA SER A 139 -34.90 4.78 -27.56
C SER A 139 -34.24 5.35 -26.29
N LEU A 140 -34.96 6.17 -25.53
CA LEU A 140 -34.47 6.71 -24.26
C LEU A 140 -34.33 5.62 -23.20
N ALA A 141 -35.25 4.65 -23.16
CA ALA A 141 -35.13 3.49 -22.29
C ALA A 141 -33.84 2.69 -22.57
N ALA A 142 -33.42 2.56 -23.84
CA ALA A 142 -32.15 1.95 -24.18
C ALA A 142 -30.94 2.75 -23.64
N HIS A 143 -30.97 4.08 -23.69
CA HIS A 143 -29.94 4.91 -23.03
C HIS A 143 -29.89 4.67 -21.53
N LEU A 144 -31.04 4.58 -20.88
CA LEU A 144 -31.12 4.35 -19.43
C LEU A 144 -30.46 3.04 -19.01
N ILE A 145 -30.62 1.96 -19.78
CA ILE A 145 -29.94 0.68 -19.54
C ILE A 145 -28.41 0.85 -19.56
N VAL A 146 -27.88 1.63 -20.51
CA VAL A 146 -26.44 1.92 -20.61
C VAL A 146 -25.98 2.78 -19.43
N CYS A 147 -26.76 3.79 -19.05
CA CYS A 147 -26.46 4.69 -17.95
C CYS A 147 -26.45 3.96 -16.60
N GLU A 148 -27.45 3.10 -16.34
CA GLU A 148 -27.54 2.25 -15.15
C GLU A 148 -26.33 1.31 -15.06
N TRP A 149 -25.99 0.63 -16.16
CA TRP A 149 -24.79 -0.20 -16.22
C TRP A 149 -23.53 0.59 -15.85
N GLY A 150 -23.40 1.85 -16.28
CA GLY A 150 -22.25 2.71 -15.93
C GLY A 150 -22.08 3.00 -14.43
N GLY A 151 -23.13 2.86 -13.63
CA GLY A 151 -23.12 3.02 -12.17
C GLY A 151 -22.99 1.70 -11.37
N GLU A 152 -23.11 0.55 -12.02
CA GLU A 152 -23.11 -0.75 -11.36
C GLU A 152 -21.76 -1.14 -10.75
N HIS A 153 -21.84 -1.94 -9.67
CA HIS A 153 -20.72 -2.55 -8.93
C HIS A 153 -19.61 -1.66 -8.37
N TRP A 154 -19.56 -0.37 -8.69
CA TRP A 154 -18.55 0.56 -8.18
C TRP A 154 -18.46 0.57 -6.65
N ARG A 155 -19.58 0.42 -5.94
CA ARG A 155 -19.60 0.31 -4.48
C ARG A 155 -18.79 -0.89 -3.98
N TRP A 156 -18.97 -2.05 -4.62
CA TRP A 156 -18.27 -3.28 -4.26
C TRP A 156 -16.80 -3.22 -4.67
N TYR A 157 -16.51 -2.62 -5.83
CA TYR A 157 -15.13 -2.38 -6.25
C TYR A 157 -14.38 -1.49 -5.27
N ILE A 158 -14.92 -0.32 -4.92
CA ILE A 158 -14.32 0.60 -3.95
C ILE A 158 -14.18 -0.08 -2.59
N GLY A 159 -15.21 -0.80 -2.14
CA GLY A 159 -15.15 -1.58 -0.89
C GLY A 159 -14.01 -2.60 -0.88
N SER A 160 -13.74 -3.27 -2.01
CA SER A 160 -12.62 -4.21 -2.12
C SER A 160 -11.24 -3.54 -2.09
N LEU A 161 -11.14 -2.29 -2.55
CA LEU A 161 -9.90 -1.50 -2.45
C LEU A 161 -9.70 -1.03 -0.99
N GLU A 162 -10.78 -0.61 -0.32
CA GLU A 162 -10.78 -0.25 1.09
C GLU A 162 -10.41 -1.44 1.98
N GLU A 163 -10.94 -2.63 1.72
CA GLU A 163 -10.62 -3.85 2.46
C GLU A 163 -9.14 -4.23 2.31
N GLN A 164 -8.61 -4.19 1.08
CA GLN A 164 -7.17 -4.41 0.84
C GLN A 164 -6.32 -3.39 1.60
N LEU A 165 -6.73 -2.12 1.60
CA LEU A 165 -6.06 -1.08 2.36
C LEU A 165 -6.11 -1.34 3.86
N GLN A 166 -7.25 -1.76 4.39
CA GLN A 166 -7.43 -2.02 5.80
C GLN A 166 -6.63 -3.24 6.27
N ASP A 167 -6.53 -4.31 5.47
CA ASP A 167 -5.65 -5.46 5.78
C ASP A 167 -4.18 -5.02 5.86
N MET A 168 -3.73 -4.15 4.95
CA MET A 168 -2.39 -3.57 5.02
C MET A 168 -2.21 -2.69 6.26
N THR A 169 -3.20 -1.85 6.59
CA THR A 169 -3.15 -0.90 7.72
C THR A 169 -3.22 -1.60 9.08
N GLY A 170 -4.06 -2.64 9.19
CA GLY A 170 -4.22 -3.41 10.42
C GLY A 170 -2.89 -4.05 10.85
N ARG A 171 -2.09 -4.50 9.88
CA ARG A 171 -0.71 -4.94 10.11
C ARG A 171 0.18 -3.79 10.57
N THR A 172 0.05 -2.59 9.99
CA THR A 172 0.82 -1.39 10.40
C THR A 172 0.51 -0.88 11.81
N LEU A 173 -0.77 -0.85 12.19
CA LEU A 173 -1.17 -0.32 13.49
C LEU A 173 -0.79 -1.26 14.64
N ALA A 174 -0.79 -2.57 14.40
CA ALA A 174 -0.19 -3.53 15.33
C ALA A 174 1.30 -3.27 15.58
N VAL A 175 2.01 -2.71 14.59
CA VAL A 175 3.44 -2.37 14.66
C VAL A 175 3.70 -1.03 15.40
N LYS A 176 2.75 -0.08 15.41
CA LYS A 176 2.93 1.26 16.02
C LYS A 176 2.70 1.32 17.55
N VAL A 177 2.41 0.22 18.26
CA VAL A 177 2.24 0.23 19.73
C VAL A 177 3.59 0.08 20.46
N HIS A 178 4.42 1.12 20.37
CA HIS A 178 5.43 1.40 21.39
C HIS A 178 5.38 2.89 21.71
N LYS A 179 4.67 3.25 22.78
CA LYS A 179 4.83 4.54 23.44
C LYS A 179 6.22 4.47 24.10
N PRO A 180 7.22 5.29 23.73
CA PRO A 180 8.50 5.25 24.40
C PRO A 180 8.27 5.60 25.87
N SER A 181 8.56 4.64 26.76
CA SER A 181 8.61 4.89 28.19
C SER A 181 9.56 6.05 28.44
N GLN A 182 9.03 7.14 29.01
CA GLN A 182 9.84 8.24 29.51
C GLN A 182 10.82 7.67 30.55
N VAL A 183 12.10 7.63 30.19
CA VAL A 183 13.17 7.40 31.15
C VAL A 183 13.26 8.67 32.02
N PRO A 184 13.21 8.59 33.36
CA PRO A 184 13.48 9.75 34.18
C PRO A 184 14.94 10.16 33.97
N THR A 185 15.14 11.34 33.41
CA THR A 185 16.45 12.00 33.31
C THR A 185 16.92 12.36 34.73
N GLU A 186 17.68 11.50 35.38
CA GLU A 186 18.55 11.93 36.49
C GLU A 186 19.78 12.62 35.91
N THR A 187 19.75 13.95 35.87
CA THR A 187 20.92 14.79 35.70
C THR A 187 21.87 14.59 36.89
N ARG A 188 22.89 13.74 36.73
CA ARG A 188 24.08 13.76 37.59
C ARG A 188 25.15 14.65 37.00
N THR A 189 25.24 15.85 37.56
CA THR A 189 26.32 16.81 37.36
C THR A 189 27.65 16.18 37.78
N PHE A 190 28.59 16.06 36.84
CA PHE A 190 29.96 15.65 37.11
C PHE A 190 30.71 16.78 37.84
N SER A 191 31.26 16.48 39.03
CA SER A 191 32.32 17.24 39.67
C SER A 191 33.59 16.38 39.66
N PRO A 192 34.75 16.87 39.17
CA PRO A 192 35.96 16.07 39.09
C PRO A 192 36.81 16.29 40.33
N GLN A 193 36.89 15.30 41.24
CA GLN A 193 37.95 15.27 42.24
C GLN A 193 38.59 13.89 42.42
N ALA A 194 39.84 13.83 41.94
CA ALA A 194 41.00 13.12 42.43
C ALA A 194 40.92 11.61 42.68
N LEU A 195 41.68 10.89 41.85
CA LEU A 195 42.27 9.60 42.17
C LEU A 195 42.87 9.62 43.58
N SER A 196 42.47 8.68 44.44
CA SER A 196 43.33 8.25 45.53
C SER A 196 43.38 6.73 45.66
N ARG A 197 44.63 6.27 45.65
CA ARG A 197 45.13 4.92 45.49
C ARG A 197 45.10 4.24 46.86
N ARG A 198 44.27 3.21 47.03
CA ARG A 198 44.17 2.47 48.30
C ARG A 198 45.26 1.38 48.36
N THR A 199 46.32 1.65 49.11
CA THR A 199 47.28 0.64 49.58
C THR A 199 46.90 0.20 50.98
N THR A 200 46.83 -1.11 51.18
CA THR A 200 46.56 -1.78 52.46
C THR A 200 47.83 -1.83 53.31
N SER A 201 47.75 -1.30 54.54
CA SER A 201 48.73 -1.58 55.60
C SER A 201 47.98 -1.90 56.89
N ALA A 202 48.35 -3.03 57.48
CA ALA A 202 47.89 -3.53 58.76
C ALA A 202 48.64 -2.88 59.93
N GLN A 203 47.96 -2.68 61.07
CA GLN A 203 48.43 -2.74 62.48
C GLN A 203 47.37 -2.05 63.36
N MET A 204 46.68 -2.79 64.24
CA MET A 204 47.01 -3.17 65.64
C MET A 204 46.59 -2.13 66.69
N ASN A 205 45.66 -2.59 67.54
CA ASN A 205 45.43 -2.31 68.97
C ASN A 205 45.24 -0.86 69.44
N ALA A 206 44.11 -0.59 70.11
CA ALA A 206 43.98 -0.73 71.56
C ALA A 206 42.67 -0.11 72.08
N SER A 207 42.19 -0.74 73.13
CA SER A 207 40.97 -0.64 73.95
C SER A 207 40.66 0.68 74.69
N LEU A 208 39.46 0.67 75.31
CA LEU A 208 38.94 1.38 76.51
C LEU A 208 38.01 2.57 76.17
N VAL A 209 36.79 2.76 76.72
CA VAL A 209 36.09 2.21 77.90
C VAL A 209 34.59 2.58 77.81
N ASP A 210 33.74 1.66 78.28
CA ASP A 210 32.29 1.74 78.61
C ASP A 210 32.00 2.77 79.74
N PRO A 211 30.76 3.07 80.24
CA PRO A 211 29.64 2.15 80.45
C PRO A 211 28.23 2.78 80.25
N ASN A 212 27.13 2.01 80.19
CA ASN A 212 26.24 1.59 81.29
C ASN A 212 24.83 1.51 80.63
N LEU A 213 23.86 0.66 80.96
CA LEU A 213 23.58 -0.14 82.16
C LEU A 213 22.44 -1.13 81.83
N GLU A 214 22.61 -2.38 82.28
CA GLU A 214 21.62 -3.36 82.83
C GLU A 214 20.25 -3.61 82.14
N LYS A 215 19.68 -4.83 82.10
CA LYS A 215 19.68 -5.96 83.05
C LYS A 215 19.26 -7.24 82.29
N LYS A 216 20.01 -8.35 82.39
CA LYS A 216 19.78 -9.59 83.21
C LYS A 216 18.48 -10.33 82.82
N THR A 217 18.46 -11.64 82.56
CA THR A 217 18.95 -12.79 83.37
C THR A 217 19.13 -14.05 82.48
N SER A 218 20.26 -14.78 82.60
CA SER A 218 20.44 -16.17 83.10
C SER A 218 19.56 -17.26 82.43
N PHE A 219 20.07 -18.42 81.97
CA PHE A 219 20.75 -19.44 82.78
C PHE A 219 21.44 -20.52 81.89
N SER A 220 22.67 -20.86 82.27
CA SER A 220 23.39 -22.14 82.23
C SER A 220 22.75 -23.40 81.59
N SER A 221 23.48 -24.14 80.74
CA SER A 221 24.27 -25.31 81.20
C SER A 221 24.91 -26.10 80.05
N HIS A 222 26.07 -26.67 80.37
CA HIS A 222 26.98 -27.41 79.52
C HIS A 222 26.53 -28.86 79.31
N ARG A 223 26.77 -29.42 78.12
CA ARG A 223 27.36 -30.78 78.00
C ARG A 223 27.89 -31.07 76.60
N THR A 224 29.12 -31.56 76.61
CA THR A 224 29.97 -31.98 75.49
C THR A 224 29.68 -33.43 75.10
N LEU A 225 29.78 -33.77 73.82
CA LEU A 225 30.79 -34.66 73.21
C LEU A 225 30.39 -35.11 71.80
N SER A 226 31.32 -34.89 70.86
CA SER A 226 31.76 -35.70 69.68
C SER A 226 30.74 -36.67 69.06
N TRP A 227 30.52 -36.77 67.74
CA TRP A 227 31.44 -37.14 66.65
C TRP A 227 30.64 -37.35 65.35
N LEU A 228 31.35 -37.33 64.20
CA LEU A 228 30.92 -37.70 62.84
C LEU A 228 30.11 -36.68 62.02
N THR A 229 30.89 -35.79 61.40
CA THR A 229 30.91 -35.57 59.94
C THR A 229 29.67 -36.00 59.14
N LYS A 230 28.81 -35.04 58.83
CA LYS A 230 28.35 -34.73 57.46
C LYS A 230 27.43 -33.51 57.49
N LYS A 231 27.65 -32.63 56.50
CA LYS A 231 26.70 -31.63 55.97
C LYS A 231 26.51 -30.37 56.83
N SER A 232 27.35 -29.36 56.60
CA SER A 232 27.15 -28.01 57.14
C SER A 232 26.18 -27.22 56.25
N MET A 233 24.93 -27.25 56.69
CA MET A 233 23.99 -26.14 56.89
C MET A 233 24.30 -24.76 56.27
N SER A 234 23.33 -24.23 55.55
CA SER A 234 22.98 -22.80 55.61
C SER A 234 21.46 -22.64 55.47
N PRO A 235 20.80 -22.15 56.53
CA PRO A 235 19.67 -21.24 56.40
C PRO A 235 19.94 -20.01 57.27
N SER A 236 19.46 -18.80 57.03
CA SER A 236 18.66 -18.23 55.97
C SER A 236 18.70 -16.73 56.26
N LEU A 237 19.20 -15.90 55.36
CA LEU A 237 19.05 -14.46 55.42
C LEU A 237 18.14 -14.06 54.27
N GLN A 238 16.91 -13.69 54.65
CA GLN A 238 15.94 -12.87 53.95
C GLN A 238 16.12 -12.73 52.43
N THR A 239 15.26 -13.44 51.71
CA THR A 239 14.99 -13.30 50.29
C THR A 239 14.56 -11.86 49.97
N ARG A 240 15.51 -11.04 49.53
CA ARG A 240 15.22 -9.91 48.65
C ARG A 240 15.11 -10.51 47.25
N PRO A 241 13.98 -10.39 46.53
CA PRO A 241 13.90 -10.93 45.18
C PRO A 241 14.95 -10.23 44.31
N GLU A 242 15.84 -11.03 43.72
CA GLU A 242 16.68 -10.61 42.60
C GLU A 242 15.80 -9.98 41.52
N PRO A 243 16.21 -8.88 40.89
CA PRO A 243 15.63 -8.53 39.61
C PRO A 243 16.00 -9.63 38.63
N THR A 244 15.01 -10.47 38.29
CA THR A 244 15.05 -11.34 37.12
C THR A 244 15.45 -10.51 35.92
N TYR A 245 16.72 -10.59 35.51
CA TYR A 245 17.15 -10.03 34.25
C TYR A 245 16.59 -10.94 33.15
N SER A 246 15.38 -10.64 32.72
CA SER A 246 14.84 -11.15 31.47
C SER A 246 15.76 -10.62 30.35
N PRO A 247 16.36 -11.48 29.50
CA PRO A 247 17.00 -10.97 28.30
C PRO A 247 15.96 -10.13 27.54
N PRO A 248 16.36 -8.99 26.92
CA PRO A 248 15.41 -8.16 26.20
C PRO A 248 14.71 -9.05 25.18
N SER A 249 13.38 -9.14 25.32
CA SER A 249 12.54 -9.72 24.29
C SER A 249 12.88 -8.99 23.01
N HIS A 250 13.57 -9.66 22.09
CA HIS A 250 13.52 -9.30 20.69
C HIS A 250 12.07 -9.53 20.28
N THR A 251 11.20 -8.55 20.57
CA THR A 251 9.94 -8.40 19.88
C THR A 251 10.34 -8.36 18.42
N GLU A 252 10.00 -9.39 17.67
CA GLU A 252 10.10 -9.37 16.21
C GLU A 252 9.46 -8.08 15.76
N GLN A 253 10.29 -7.09 15.40
CA GLN A 253 9.83 -5.90 14.72
C GLN A 253 9.33 -6.45 13.39
N GLN A 254 8.02 -6.72 13.29
CA GLN A 254 7.35 -6.99 12.02
C GLN A 254 7.53 -5.72 11.20
N THR A 255 8.66 -5.67 10.51
CA THR A 255 9.11 -4.54 9.74
C THR A 255 8.28 -4.55 8.48
N PHE A 256 7.66 -3.40 8.20
CA PHE A 256 6.88 -3.21 6.99
C PHE A 256 7.66 -3.69 5.77
N SER A 257 7.11 -4.66 5.02
CA SER A 257 7.82 -5.26 3.90
C SER A 257 7.77 -4.34 2.70
N PHE A 258 8.80 -4.39 1.85
CA PHE A 258 8.77 -3.72 0.55
C PHE A 258 7.55 -4.13 -0.29
N SER A 259 7.07 -5.36 -0.13
CA SER A 259 5.84 -5.85 -0.77
C SER A 259 4.59 -5.07 -0.32
N ASP A 260 4.53 -4.66 0.94
CA ASP A 260 3.39 -3.93 1.49
C ASP A 260 3.34 -2.50 0.92
N LEU A 261 4.51 -1.90 0.67
CA LEU A 261 4.62 -0.62 -0.03
C LEU A 261 4.15 -0.71 -1.48
N GLN A 262 4.58 -1.74 -2.20
CA GLN A 262 4.16 -1.97 -3.58
C GLN A 262 2.64 -2.16 -3.67
N GLN A 263 2.06 -2.95 -2.76
CA GLN A 263 0.62 -3.19 -2.73
C GLN A 263 -0.15 -1.90 -2.37
N THR A 264 0.35 -1.09 -1.43
CA THR A 264 -0.28 0.20 -1.08
C THR A 264 -0.29 1.16 -2.26
N GLN A 265 0.84 1.28 -2.97
CA GLN A 265 0.93 2.11 -4.17
C GLN A 265 -0.02 1.60 -5.27
N PHE A 266 -0.09 0.28 -5.44
CA PHE A 266 -0.99 -0.34 -6.41
C PHE A 266 -2.46 -0.04 -6.11
N VAL A 267 -2.91 -0.21 -4.86
CA VAL A 267 -4.29 0.09 -4.45
C VAL A 267 -4.59 1.59 -4.62
N LYS A 268 -3.62 2.48 -4.32
CA LYS A 268 -3.73 3.92 -4.57
C LYS A 268 -3.96 4.24 -6.04
N GLU A 269 -3.18 3.63 -6.93
CA GLU A 269 -3.30 3.83 -8.37
C GLU A 269 -4.70 3.39 -8.85
N LYS A 270 -5.22 2.26 -8.36
CA LYS A 270 -6.57 1.78 -8.66
C LYS A 270 -7.69 2.67 -8.11
N ALA A 271 -7.53 3.23 -6.90
CA ALA A 271 -8.49 4.17 -6.36
C ALA A 271 -8.55 5.48 -7.18
N ASN A 272 -7.39 5.98 -7.61
CA ASN A 272 -7.31 7.14 -8.51
C ASN A 272 -7.91 6.86 -9.88
N GLU A 273 -7.66 5.68 -10.45
CA GLU A 273 -8.28 5.23 -11.69
C GLU A 273 -9.81 5.23 -11.58
N ALA A 274 -10.36 4.64 -10.52
CA ALA A 274 -11.80 4.62 -10.24
C ALA A 274 -12.38 6.05 -10.15
N LEU A 275 -11.68 6.94 -9.44
CA LEU A 275 -12.09 8.34 -9.29
C LEU A 275 -12.15 9.08 -10.63
N LEU A 276 -11.13 8.91 -11.48
CA LEU A 276 -11.10 9.53 -12.81
C LEU A 276 -12.24 9.02 -13.68
N VAL A 277 -12.50 7.71 -13.66
CA VAL A 277 -13.59 7.09 -14.42
C VAL A 277 -14.96 7.61 -13.97
N LEU A 278 -15.23 7.64 -12.66
CA LEU A 278 -16.51 8.13 -12.12
C LEU A 278 -16.74 9.61 -12.44
N ARG A 279 -15.69 10.44 -12.40
CA ARG A 279 -15.77 11.85 -12.83
C ARG A 279 -16.08 11.97 -14.33
N ALA A 280 -15.40 11.18 -15.15
CA ALA A 280 -15.63 11.20 -16.60
C ALA A 280 -17.05 10.73 -16.95
N ASN A 281 -17.55 9.66 -16.32
CA ASN A 281 -18.94 9.22 -16.45
C ASN A 281 -19.93 10.30 -16.04
N ARG A 282 -19.68 11.00 -14.92
CA ARG A 282 -20.54 12.12 -14.50
C ARG A 282 -20.62 13.20 -15.58
N ASN A 283 -19.50 13.58 -16.18
CA ASN A 283 -19.49 14.59 -17.25
C ASN A 283 -20.29 14.13 -18.47
N VAL A 284 -20.10 12.87 -18.91
CA VAL A 284 -20.88 12.29 -20.02
C VAL A 284 -22.38 12.32 -19.72
N LEU A 285 -22.80 11.92 -18.51
CA LEU A 285 -24.21 11.96 -18.12
C LEU A 285 -24.77 13.39 -18.07
N GLN A 286 -23.95 14.36 -17.65
CA GLN A 286 -24.34 15.78 -17.68
C GLN A 286 -24.49 16.31 -19.10
N GLU A 287 -23.59 15.95 -20.01
CA GLU A 287 -23.66 16.30 -21.43
C GLU A 287 -24.90 15.68 -22.08
N LEU A 288 -25.17 14.38 -21.86
CA LEU A 288 -26.39 13.72 -22.35
C LEU A 288 -27.66 14.40 -21.82
N LYS A 289 -27.69 14.75 -20.53
CA LYS A 289 -28.83 15.48 -19.95
C LYS A 289 -29.01 16.84 -20.62
N GLN A 290 -27.93 17.57 -20.82
CA GLN A 290 -27.98 18.90 -21.44
C GLN A 290 -28.41 18.82 -22.91
N HIS A 291 -27.95 17.81 -23.64
CA HIS A 291 -28.34 17.53 -25.02
C HIS A 291 -29.84 17.31 -25.15
N TYR A 292 -30.38 16.36 -24.37
CA TYR A 292 -31.81 16.08 -24.43
C TYR A 292 -32.64 17.26 -23.91
N ARG A 293 -32.12 18.03 -22.96
CA ARG A 293 -32.77 19.25 -22.49
C ARG A 293 -32.90 20.30 -23.59
N SER A 294 -31.78 20.66 -24.22
CA SER A 294 -31.78 21.62 -25.33
C SER A 294 -32.63 21.13 -26.50
N PHE A 295 -32.61 19.83 -26.78
CA PHE A 295 -33.46 19.22 -27.81
C PHE A 295 -34.96 19.35 -27.48
N THR A 296 -35.37 19.04 -26.25
CA THR A 296 -36.79 19.15 -25.86
C THR A 296 -37.30 20.59 -25.77
N ASP A 297 -36.39 21.54 -25.51
CA ASP A 297 -36.69 22.97 -25.51
C ASP A 297 -36.84 23.54 -26.93
N SER A 298 -36.39 22.82 -27.96
CA SER A 298 -36.50 23.22 -29.37
C SER A 298 -37.96 23.26 -29.84
N GLU A 299 -38.31 24.30 -30.59
CA GLU A 299 -39.62 24.45 -31.24
C GLU A 299 -39.94 23.24 -32.15
N TYR A 300 -38.90 22.70 -32.81
CA TYR A 300 -39.04 21.56 -33.70
C TYR A 300 -39.51 20.30 -32.96
N TYR A 301 -38.97 20.05 -31.76
CA TYR A 301 -39.40 18.93 -30.91
C TYR A 301 -40.85 19.06 -30.47
N ARG A 302 -41.25 20.25 -30.00
CA ARG A 302 -42.62 20.50 -29.54
C ARG A 302 -43.66 20.28 -30.63
N LYS A 303 -43.29 20.57 -31.89
CA LYS A 303 -44.15 20.38 -33.05
C LYS A 303 -44.32 18.91 -33.47
N HIS A 304 -43.31 18.06 -33.28
CA HIS A 304 -43.29 16.69 -33.84
C HIS A 304 -43.43 15.57 -32.79
N LEU A 305 -42.98 15.75 -31.54
CA LEU A 305 -43.01 14.69 -30.50
C LEU A 305 -43.85 15.02 -29.26
N GLY A 306 -44.31 16.27 -29.09
CA GLY A 306 -45.13 16.69 -27.95
C GLY A 306 -44.40 16.69 -26.58
N THR A 307 -45.09 17.13 -25.53
CA THR A 307 -44.48 17.41 -24.20
C THR A 307 -44.53 16.24 -23.20
N GLY A 308 -45.23 15.14 -23.49
CA GLY A 308 -45.48 14.07 -22.51
C GLY A 308 -44.28 13.16 -22.22
N CYS A 309 -43.32 13.05 -23.15
CA CYS A 309 -42.17 12.15 -23.04
C CYS A 309 -41.06 12.71 -22.12
N THR A 310 -41.02 14.02 -21.91
CA THR A 310 -39.90 14.71 -21.27
C THR A 310 -39.84 14.46 -19.76
N ASP A 311 -40.99 14.46 -19.08
CA ASP A 311 -41.03 14.33 -17.61
C ASP A 311 -40.57 12.96 -17.12
N LYS A 312 -40.89 11.89 -17.87
CA LYS A 312 -40.40 10.53 -17.58
C LYS A 312 -38.89 10.41 -17.81
N LEU A 313 -38.38 11.06 -18.86
CA LEU A 313 -36.96 11.07 -19.18
C LEU A 313 -36.14 11.79 -18.10
N TYR A 314 -36.59 12.98 -17.69
CA TYR A 314 -35.92 13.77 -16.66
C TYR A 314 -35.91 13.05 -15.31
N GLY A 315 -37.04 12.48 -14.89
CA GLY A 315 -37.12 11.78 -13.60
C GLY A 315 -36.13 10.61 -13.48
N ILE A 316 -35.87 9.88 -14.57
CA ILE A 316 -35.00 8.69 -14.54
C ILE A 316 -33.52 9.05 -14.76
N LEU A 317 -33.21 10.01 -15.65
CA LEU A 317 -31.83 10.49 -15.86
C LEU A 317 -31.30 11.28 -14.66
N GLU A 318 -32.17 11.99 -13.92
CA GLU A 318 -31.75 13.01 -12.95
C GLU A 318 -31.35 12.48 -11.57
N TYR A 319 -31.98 11.39 -11.09
CA TYR A 319 -31.88 11.04 -9.67
C TYR A 319 -30.86 9.93 -9.34
N GLN A 320 -30.84 8.82 -10.09
CA GLN A 320 -30.12 7.62 -9.62
C GLN A 320 -28.64 7.61 -10.01
N ASN A 321 -28.31 7.76 -11.29
CA ASN A 321 -26.92 7.62 -11.74
C ASN A 321 -26.03 8.81 -11.39
N MET A 322 -26.55 10.04 -11.41
CA MET A 322 -25.76 11.23 -11.10
C MET A 322 -25.38 11.30 -9.61
N GLN A 323 -26.32 11.01 -8.71
CA GLN A 323 -26.09 11.04 -7.26
C GLN A 323 -25.26 9.85 -6.77
N VAL A 324 -25.46 8.68 -7.37
CA VAL A 324 -24.63 7.50 -7.09
C VAL A 324 -23.20 7.75 -7.54
N ASN A 325 -22.98 8.27 -8.75
CA ASN A 325 -21.61 8.57 -9.21
C ASN A 325 -20.92 9.67 -8.39
N THR A 326 -21.64 10.69 -7.91
CA THR A 326 -21.04 11.73 -7.05
C THR A 326 -20.65 11.19 -5.68
N LEU A 327 -21.54 10.43 -5.03
CA LEU A 327 -21.26 9.81 -3.74
C LEU A 327 -20.13 8.77 -3.85
N LEU A 328 -20.11 7.98 -4.92
CA LEU A 328 -19.03 7.02 -5.17
C LEU A 328 -17.71 7.72 -5.46
N ALA A 329 -17.72 8.81 -6.24
CA ALA A 329 -16.52 9.60 -6.49
C ALA A 329 -15.99 10.26 -5.19
N GLU A 330 -16.88 10.70 -4.30
CA GLU A 330 -16.49 11.22 -2.99
C GLU A 330 -15.84 10.15 -2.12
N LYS A 331 -16.43 8.96 -2.05
CA LYS A 331 -15.82 7.82 -1.35
C LYS A 331 -14.47 7.42 -1.95
N ALA A 332 -14.37 7.34 -3.27
CA ALA A 332 -13.11 7.06 -3.95
C ALA A 332 -12.06 8.14 -3.65
N ARG A 333 -12.45 9.42 -3.58
CA ARG A 333 -11.57 10.53 -3.19
C ARG A 333 -11.07 10.38 -1.75
N LEU A 334 -11.96 10.14 -0.80
CA LEU A 334 -11.60 9.95 0.61
C LEU A 334 -10.66 8.75 0.78
N SER A 335 -10.92 7.67 0.07
CA SER A 335 -10.07 6.48 0.03
C SER A 335 -8.68 6.81 -0.53
N ALA A 336 -8.59 7.53 -1.65
CA ALA A 336 -7.32 7.97 -2.23
C ALA A 336 -6.53 8.92 -1.31
N GLU A 337 -7.20 9.83 -0.61
CA GLU A 337 -6.60 10.76 0.36
C GLU A 337 -6.03 10.00 1.58
N HIS A 338 -6.76 9.01 2.08
CA HIS A 338 -6.27 8.12 3.13
C HIS A 338 -5.00 7.37 2.68
N MET A 339 -5.00 6.82 1.45
CA MET A 339 -3.86 6.12 0.87
C MET A 339 -2.64 7.04 0.66
N GLU A 340 -2.87 8.31 0.33
CA GLU A 340 -1.80 9.31 0.22
C GLU A 340 -1.14 9.58 1.58
N THR A 341 -1.94 9.80 2.61
CA THR A 341 -1.47 9.98 3.99
C THR A 341 -0.64 8.79 4.44
N MET A 342 -1.12 7.58 4.17
CA MET A 342 -0.42 6.34 4.50
C MET A 342 0.90 6.19 3.76
N THR A 343 0.93 6.50 2.46
CA THR A 343 2.16 6.45 1.65
C THR A 343 3.22 7.42 2.18
N SER A 344 2.81 8.60 2.65
CA SER A 344 3.70 9.58 3.27
C SER A 344 4.31 9.05 4.57
N ASP A 345 3.48 8.55 5.48
CA ASP A 345 3.91 7.90 6.73
C ASP A 345 4.88 6.74 6.45
N MET A 346 4.60 5.95 5.42
CA MET A 346 5.43 4.84 4.97
C MET A 346 6.81 5.29 4.47
N HIS A 347 6.87 6.36 3.68
CA HIS A 347 8.14 6.91 3.21
C HIS A 347 9.03 7.30 4.39
N VAL A 348 8.44 7.90 5.43
CA VAL A 348 9.16 8.26 6.67
C VAL A 348 9.66 7.01 7.40
N VAL A 349 8.85 5.95 7.49
CA VAL A 349 9.27 4.67 8.11
C VAL A 349 10.41 4.03 7.32
N ALA A 350 10.28 3.90 6.01
CA ALA A 350 11.31 3.31 5.16
C ALA A 350 12.66 4.06 5.26
N TRP A 351 12.60 5.39 5.34
CA TRP A 351 13.79 6.22 5.57
C TRP A 351 14.44 5.94 6.93
N LYS A 352 13.65 5.84 7.99
CA LYS A 352 14.15 5.50 9.34
C LYS A 352 14.74 4.09 9.39
N THR A 353 14.10 3.09 8.79
CA THR A 353 14.62 1.71 8.72
C THR A 353 15.93 1.63 7.93
N LYS A 354 16.07 2.42 6.85
CA LYS A 354 17.35 2.56 6.14
C LYS A 354 18.44 3.09 7.05
N GLN A 355 18.13 4.12 7.86
CA GLN A 355 19.07 4.69 8.82
C GLN A 355 19.44 3.68 9.93
N GLU A 356 18.47 2.91 10.44
CA GLU A 356 18.72 1.84 11.42
C GLU A 356 19.61 0.74 10.85
N THR A 357 19.38 0.34 9.60
CA THR A 357 20.22 -0.65 8.90
C THR A 357 21.66 -0.14 8.72
N VAL A 358 21.83 1.13 8.36
CA VAL A 358 23.16 1.75 8.26
C VAL A 358 23.85 1.79 9.62
N SER A 359 23.10 2.16 10.66
CA SER A 359 23.62 2.23 12.03
C SER A 359 24.04 0.85 12.54
N MET A 360 23.23 -0.19 12.32
CA MET A 360 23.55 -1.57 12.66
C MET A 360 24.84 -2.02 11.97
N LYS A 361 24.99 -1.72 10.67
CA LYS A 361 26.22 -2.03 9.92
C LYS A 361 27.46 -1.33 10.49
N ILE A 362 27.34 -0.06 10.89
CA ILE A 362 28.45 0.68 11.51
C ILE A 362 28.82 0.04 12.86
N ILE A 363 27.83 -0.29 13.71
CA ILE A 363 28.08 -0.96 14.99
C ILE A 363 28.79 -2.30 14.77
N THR A 364 28.35 -3.11 13.81
CA THR A 364 29.01 -4.39 13.50
C THR A 364 30.43 -4.22 13.00
N LEU A 365 30.74 -3.15 12.26
CA LEU A 365 32.10 -2.86 11.80
C LEU A 365 32.99 -2.46 12.99
N VAL A 366 32.48 -1.61 13.88
CA VAL A 366 33.18 -1.19 15.09
C VAL A 366 33.46 -2.39 16.01
N THR A 367 32.49 -3.28 16.22
CA THR A 367 32.72 -4.48 17.06
C THR A 367 33.72 -5.44 16.42
N LEU A 368 33.66 -5.63 15.09
CA LEU A 368 34.58 -6.51 14.36
C LEU A 368 36.02 -6.00 14.40
N PHE A 369 36.22 -4.69 14.51
CA PHE A 369 37.53 -4.08 14.76
C PHE A 369 38.07 -4.39 16.17
N PHE A 370 37.26 -4.26 17.22
CA PHE A 370 37.73 -4.40 18.60
C PHE A 370 37.78 -5.84 19.12
N LEU A 371 36.97 -6.75 18.56
CA LEU A 371 36.83 -8.12 19.05
C LEU A 371 38.16 -8.92 19.07
N PRO A 372 39.01 -8.90 18.01
CA PRO A 372 40.28 -9.61 18.02
C PRO A 372 41.25 -9.10 19.11
N GLY A 373 41.33 -7.77 19.27
CA GLY A 373 42.20 -7.15 20.26
C GLY A 373 41.78 -7.47 21.69
N THR A 374 40.48 -7.42 21.97
CA THR A 374 39.92 -7.77 23.28
C THR A 374 40.14 -9.24 23.61
N PHE A 375 39.93 -10.15 22.65
CA PHE A 375 40.16 -11.58 22.87
C PHE A 375 41.61 -11.90 23.26
N ILE A 376 42.59 -11.37 22.52
CA ILE A 376 44.01 -11.57 22.85
C ILE A 376 44.37 -10.91 24.18
N SER A 377 43.81 -9.73 24.48
CA SER A 377 44.06 -9.06 25.76
C SER A 377 43.59 -9.90 26.94
N THR A 378 42.40 -10.49 26.84
CA THR A 378 41.85 -11.40 27.86
C THR A 378 42.65 -12.69 27.96
N PHE A 379 43.04 -13.28 26.83
CA PHE A 379 43.88 -14.48 26.79
C PHE A 379 45.23 -14.27 27.49
N MET A 380 45.88 -13.13 27.25
CA MET A 380 47.14 -12.76 27.90
C MET A 380 46.97 -12.42 29.39
N SER A 381 45.77 -11.96 29.78
CA SER A 381 45.44 -11.66 31.19
C SER A 381 45.07 -12.91 32.00
N ALA A 382 44.66 -14.00 31.35
CA ALA A 382 44.27 -15.26 31.98
C ALA A 382 45.45 -16.08 32.56
N GLY A 383 46.68 -15.52 32.55
CA GLY A 383 47.84 -16.14 33.20
C GLY A 383 48.48 -17.31 32.43
N ILE A 384 48.03 -17.61 31.21
CA ILE A 384 48.58 -18.69 30.36
C ILE A 384 50.01 -18.36 29.88
N VAL A 385 50.38 -17.08 29.81
CA VAL A 385 51.75 -16.65 29.48
C VAL A 385 52.46 -16.25 30.77
N GLU A 386 52.97 -17.24 31.48
CA GLU A 386 53.82 -17.04 32.64
C GLU A 386 55.23 -16.66 32.15
N PHE A 387 55.56 -15.37 32.22
CA PHE A 387 56.93 -14.91 31.98
C PHE A 387 57.78 -15.34 33.18
N LEU A 388 58.36 -16.54 33.12
CA LEU A 388 59.38 -16.98 34.08
C LEU A 388 60.48 -15.91 34.16
N PRO A 389 60.76 -15.32 35.35
CA PRO A 389 61.85 -14.39 35.48
C PRO A 389 63.15 -15.16 35.27
N ALA A 390 63.85 -14.89 34.16
CA ALA A 390 65.23 -15.28 34.04
C ALA A 390 65.99 -14.65 35.22
N SER A 391 66.64 -15.50 36.01
CA SER A 391 67.44 -15.15 37.18
C SER A 391 68.35 -13.95 36.93
N THR A 392 68.29 -12.92 37.79
CA THR A 392 69.33 -12.58 38.78
C THR A 392 69.05 -11.18 39.36
N ASP A 393 69.06 -11.10 40.70
CA ASP A 393 69.25 -9.97 41.61
C ASP A 393 68.36 -8.70 41.58
N SER A 394 67.58 -8.61 42.66
CA SER A 394 67.44 -7.50 43.60
C SER A 394 67.18 -6.07 43.12
N ALA A 395 66.09 -5.53 43.67
CA ALA A 395 65.85 -4.11 43.96
C ALA A 395 65.61 -3.16 42.79
N SER A 396 64.41 -3.21 42.22
CA SER A 396 63.63 -1.99 41.96
C SER A 396 62.24 -2.41 41.52
N GLN A 397 61.24 -2.14 42.35
CA GLN A 397 59.83 -2.27 42.01
C GLN A 397 59.44 -1.18 41.00
N LYS A 398 60.01 -1.22 39.80
CA LYS A 398 59.62 -0.39 38.67
C LYS A 398 58.57 -1.20 37.93
N LYS A 399 57.36 -0.65 37.78
CA LYS A 399 56.31 -1.18 36.88
C LYS A 399 56.87 -1.23 35.46
N ILE A 400 57.64 -2.27 35.13
CA ILE A 400 58.14 -2.48 33.77
C ILE A 400 57.03 -3.24 33.06
N VAL A 401 56.20 -2.46 32.35
CA VAL A 401 55.42 -3.01 31.24
C VAL A 401 56.40 -3.78 30.37
N SER A 402 56.32 -5.10 30.36
CA SER A 402 57.21 -5.95 29.57
C SER A 402 57.04 -5.60 28.10
N ARG A 403 58.04 -4.94 27.51
CA ARG A 403 58.07 -4.63 26.07
C ARG A 403 57.92 -5.90 25.22
N ALA A 404 58.35 -7.05 25.75
CA ALA A 404 58.20 -8.35 25.10
C ALA A 404 56.73 -8.80 25.03
N ALA A 405 55.95 -8.62 26.11
CA ALA A 405 54.52 -8.93 26.12
C ALA A 405 53.73 -8.03 25.16
N LEU A 406 54.07 -6.74 25.10
CA LEU A 406 53.46 -5.79 24.16
C LEU A 406 53.76 -6.16 22.69
N LYS A 407 54.99 -6.60 22.41
CA LYS A 407 55.39 -7.02 21.06
C LYS A 407 54.67 -8.32 20.65
N LEU A 408 54.55 -9.28 21.56
CA LEU A 408 53.79 -10.53 21.33
C LEU A 408 52.31 -10.24 21.08
N PHE A 409 51.71 -9.34 21.87
CA PHE A 409 50.33 -8.88 21.68
C PHE A 409 50.10 -8.35 20.27
N MET A 410 50.93 -7.40 19.81
CA MET A 410 50.78 -6.84 18.46
C MET A 410 51.00 -7.85 17.33
N VAL A 411 51.98 -8.75 17.49
CA VAL A 411 52.28 -9.77 16.46
C VAL A 411 51.12 -10.75 16.27
N ILE A 412 50.34 -11.03 17.31
CA ILE A 412 49.20 -11.96 17.23
C ILE A 412 47.89 -11.21 16.89
N SER A 413 47.68 -10.00 17.44
CA SER A 413 46.41 -9.28 17.25
C SER A 413 46.26 -8.71 15.84
N VAL A 414 47.35 -8.22 15.22
CA VAL A 414 47.29 -7.58 13.89
C VAL A 414 46.91 -8.58 12.79
N PRO A 415 47.53 -9.79 12.68
CA PRO A 415 47.11 -10.79 11.71
C PRO A 415 45.67 -11.25 11.93
N LEU A 416 45.25 -11.40 13.19
CA LEU A 416 43.89 -11.81 13.51
C LEU A 416 42.87 -10.74 13.08
N MET A 417 43.20 -9.46 13.23
CA MET A 417 42.38 -8.35 12.74
C MET A 417 42.31 -8.34 11.20
N VAL A 418 43.43 -8.56 10.50
CA VAL A 418 43.42 -8.70 9.03
C VAL A 418 42.54 -9.88 8.60
N LEU A 419 42.61 -11.01 9.32
CA LEU A 419 41.82 -12.20 9.02
C LEU A 419 40.31 -11.98 9.24
N THR A 420 39.91 -11.29 10.32
CA THR A 420 38.49 -10.98 10.54
C THR A 420 37.94 -10.01 9.49
N PHE A 421 38.69 -8.96 9.14
CA PHE A 421 38.27 -8.00 8.10
C PHE A 421 38.19 -8.63 6.71
N THR A 422 39.17 -9.46 6.33
CA THR A 422 39.16 -10.15 5.03
C THR A 422 38.02 -11.16 4.93
N THR A 423 37.75 -11.90 6.01
CA THR A 423 36.60 -12.82 6.07
C THR A 423 35.27 -12.08 5.94
N TRP A 424 35.09 -10.98 6.67
CA TRP A 424 33.89 -10.15 6.56
C TRP A 424 33.73 -9.54 5.17
N TYR A 425 34.80 -8.96 4.61
CA TYR A 425 34.77 -8.36 3.29
C TYR A 425 34.44 -9.40 2.20
N ALA A 426 34.99 -10.61 2.30
CA ALA A 426 34.67 -11.70 1.39
C ALA A 426 33.19 -12.11 1.49
N VAL A 427 32.64 -12.22 2.70
CA VAL A 427 31.21 -12.53 2.91
C VAL A 427 30.31 -11.40 2.39
N TYR A 428 30.65 -10.14 2.70
CA TYR A 428 29.92 -8.97 2.21
C TYR A 428 29.93 -8.91 0.68
N TRP A 429 31.10 -9.07 0.06
CA TRP A 429 31.25 -9.09 -1.38
C TRP A 429 30.49 -10.24 -2.04
N TRP A 430 30.51 -11.43 -1.42
CA TRP A 430 29.74 -12.56 -1.91
C TRP A 430 28.23 -12.31 -1.84
N HIS A 431 27.74 -11.76 -0.73
CA HIS A 431 26.33 -11.41 -0.56
C HIS A 431 25.89 -10.34 -1.58
N ASP A 432 26.65 -9.26 -1.71
CA ASP A 432 26.38 -8.16 -2.66
C ASP A 432 26.38 -8.65 -4.12
N ARG A 433 27.34 -9.52 -4.48
CA ARG A 433 27.40 -10.11 -5.81
C ARG A 433 26.20 -11.02 -6.09
N LYS A 434 25.73 -11.78 -5.10
CA LYS A 434 24.55 -12.66 -5.22
C LYS A 434 23.25 -11.86 -5.37
N GLU A 435 23.11 -10.76 -4.64
CA GLU A 435 21.99 -9.80 -4.75
C GLU A 435 21.92 -9.18 -6.16
N LYS A 436 23.04 -8.65 -6.66
CA LYS A 436 23.12 -8.07 -8.02
C LYS A 436 22.80 -9.08 -9.12
N LEU A 437 23.19 -10.35 -8.94
CA LEU A 437 22.85 -11.41 -9.88
C LEU A 437 21.36 -11.80 -9.82
N ARG A 438 20.73 -11.78 -8.63
CA ARG A 438 19.28 -11.97 -8.50
C ARG A 438 18.49 -10.83 -9.15
N GLN A 439 18.90 -9.58 -8.95
CA GLN A 439 18.27 -8.42 -9.59
C GLN A 439 18.34 -8.51 -11.12
N LYS A 440 19.53 -8.80 -11.67
CA LYS A 440 19.67 -9.01 -13.13
C LYS A 440 18.78 -10.15 -13.64
N ARG A 441 18.64 -11.24 -12.88
CA ARG A 441 17.77 -12.37 -13.27
C ARG A 441 16.29 -11.96 -13.26
N LEU A 442 15.85 -11.21 -12.26
CA LEU A 442 14.48 -10.65 -12.19
C LEU A 442 14.20 -9.64 -13.31
N GLU A 443 15.16 -8.79 -13.68
CA GLU A 443 15.04 -7.89 -14.84
C GLU A 443 14.97 -8.68 -16.16
N THR A 444 15.72 -9.77 -16.28
CA THR A 444 15.73 -10.61 -17.49
C THR A 444 14.49 -11.50 -17.60
N GLU A 445 13.94 -11.97 -16.48
CA GLU A 445 12.69 -12.75 -16.41
C GLU A 445 11.45 -11.86 -16.52
N GLY A 446 11.47 -10.63 -15.98
CA GLY A 446 10.43 -9.62 -16.20
C GLY A 446 10.32 -9.18 -17.67
N PHE A 447 11.42 -9.25 -18.42
CA PHE A 447 11.43 -9.05 -19.88
C PHE A 447 10.95 -10.29 -20.68
N LYS A 448 10.84 -11.46 -20.03
CA LYS A 448 10.35 -12.71 -20.61
C LYS A 448 9.06 -13.17 -19.92
N SER A 449 8.04 -12.31 -19.87
CA SER A 449 6.67 -12.82 -19.76
C SER A 449 6.28 -13.46 -21.10
N PRO A 450 5.69 -14.66 -21.12
CA PRO A 450 5.34 -15.34 -22.37
C PRO A 450 4.24 -14.58 -23.11
N VAL A 451 4.42 -14.56 -24.44
CA VAL A 451 3.52 -14.04 -25.48
C VAL A 451 2.12 -14.66 -25.39
#